data_AF-A0A3S2W189-F1
#
_entry.id   AF-A0A3S2W189-F1
#
_cell.length_a   1.000
_cell.length_b   1.000
_cell.length_c   1.000
_cell.angle_alpha   90.00
_cell.angle_beta   90.00
_cell.angle_gamma   90.00
#
_symmetry.space_group_name_H-M   'P 1'
#
loop_
_entity.id
_entity.type
_entity.pdbx_description
1 polymer ?
#
loop_
_entity_poly.entity_id
_entity_poly.type
_entity_poly.pdbx_seq_one_letter_code
_entity_poly.pdbx_strand_id
1 'polypeptide(L)'
;MRTDTTFKRAFNDMIDLLRTLDLGAELPSENALRAQLGVSRTTVRKVLASMSARGVIVSEVHRRIIREHPQQIERYPKEETLAISEQVETSFMEWMLRDNACPGTEINEAELARKFGVATTIVREFLNRFQKYGLIEKRQNAGWVFKGFTANFALELFEIREMFEMRSARLFASLPDGSPIWKQVRAMRAAHLELLADIDARFQDFSELDSRFHRLIAAVAPNRFIESFQDVIAIIFHYHYQWNKRDERTRNEVAIREHLALIDALESRNLASIDQACRAHLTSARETLLRSIA
;
A
#
# COMPACT_ATOMS: atom_id res chain seq x y z
N MET A 1 -14.10 -23.33 -9.64
CA MET A 1 -12.79 -23.92 -9.33
C MET A 1 -12.13 -23.00 -8.31
N ARG A 2 -11.87 -23.44 -7.06
CA ARG A 2 -11.31 -22.58 -6.00
C ARG A 2 -9.97 -22.02 -6.48
N THR A 3 -9.92 -20.72 -6.75
CA THR A 3 -8.69 -19.98 -7.04
C THR A 3 -7.82 -20.04 -5.79
N ASP A 4 -6.74 -20.84 -5.80
CA ASP A 4 -5.75 -20.86 -4.71
C ASP A 4 -4.85 -19.62 -4.87
N THR A 5 -5.43 -18.44 -4.62
CA THR A 5 -4.77 -17.14 -4.72
C THR A 5 -3.50 -17.08 -3.88
N THR A 6 -3.54 -17.70 -2.69
CA THR A 6 -2.38 -17.80 -1.80
C THR A 6 -1.24 -18.59 -2.45
N PHE A 7 -1.55 -19.68 -3.17
CA PHE A 7 -0.57 -20.39 -3.99
C PHE A 7 -0.06 -19.53 -5.14
N LYS A 8 -0.94 -18.86 -5.90
CA LYS A 8 -0.55 -18.06 -7.08
C LYS A 8 0.37 -16.89 -6.69
N ARG A 9 0.05 -16.17 -5.62
CA ARG A 9 0.91 -15.12 -5.06
C ARG A 9 2.25 -15.68 -4.60
N ALA A 10 2.24 -16.72 -3.76
CA ALA A 10 3.48 -17.34 -3.28
C ALA A 10 4.33 -17.95 -4.42
N PHE A 11 3.71 -18.35 -5.52
CA PHE A 11 4.40 -18.80 -6.72
C PHE A 11 5.12 -17.64 -7.42
N ASN A 12 4.46 -16.49 -7.59
CA ASN A 12 5.09 -15.28 -8.13
C ASN A 12 6.23 -14.78 -7.21
N ASP A 13 6.01 -14.74 -5.89
CA ASP A 13 7.03 -14.36 -4.91
C ASP A 13 8.24 -15.32 -4.95
N MET A 14 7.99 -16.62 -5.15
CA MET A 14 9.05 -17.61 -5.30
C MET A 14 9.85 -17.41 -6.60
N ILE A 15 9.21 -17.01 -7.71
CA ILE A 15 9.93 -16.64 -8.94
C ILE A 15 10.89 -15.50 -8.66
N ASP A 16 10.43 -14.46 -7.96
CA ASP A 16 11.24 -13.29 -7.65
C ASP A 16 12.40 -13.64 -6.72
N LEU A 17 12.18 -14.50 -5.71
CA LEU A 17 13.26 -15.06 -4.89
C LEU A 17 14.29 -15.82 -5.72
N LEU A 18 13.85 -16.74 -6.59
CA LEU A 18 14.75 -17.57 -7.40
C LEU A 18 15.57 -16.75 -8.40
N ARG A 19 15.07 -15.58 -8.83
CA ARG A 19 15.84 -14.66 -9.68
C ARG A 19 17.00 -13.98 -8.96
N THR A 20 16.99 -13.96 -7.63
CA THR A 20 18.08 -13.38 -6.82
C THR A 20 19.18 -14.37 -6.48
N LEU A 21 19.02 -15.64 -6.85
CA LEU A 21 19.92 -16.74 -6.50
C LEU A 21 20.64 -17.27 -7.74
N ASP A 22 21.90 -17.67 -7.60
CA ASP A 22 22.71 -18.23 -8.69
C ASP A 22 22.30 -19.67 -9.06
N LEU A 23 22.60 -20.09 -10.29
CA LEU A 23 22.43 -21.49 -10.71
C LEU A 23 23.29 -22.41 -9.83
N GLY A 24 22.70 -23.52 -9.38
CA GLY A 24 23.31 -24.46 -8.44
C GLY A 24 23.24 -24.03 -6.97
N ALA A 25 22.74 -22.82 -6.66
CA ALA A 25 22.57 -22.38 -5.28
C ALA A 25 21.52 -23.22 -4.56
N GLU A 26 21.78 -23.48 -3.27
CA GLU A 26 20.85 -24.18 -2.40
C GLU A 26 19.68 -23.28 -2.00
N LEU A 27 18.46 -23.83 -2.09
CA LEU A 27 17.25 -23.13 -1.68
C LEU A 27 17.17 -23.03 -0.14
N PRO A 28 16.57 -21.97 0.40
CA PRO A 28 16.23 -21.90 1.82
C PRO A 28 15.34 -23.09 2.24
N SER A 29 15.45 -23.49 3.51
CA SER A 29 14.63 -24.58 4.07
C SER A 29 13.12 -24.29 3.96
N GLU A 30 12.26 -25.34 3.99
CA GLU A 30 10.79 -25.15 3.96
C GLU A 30 10.30 -24.18 5.05
N ASN A 31 10.95 -24.18 6.22
CA ASN A 31 10.61 -23.28 7.32
C ASN A 31 11.03 -21.83 7.04
N ALA A 32 12.19 -21.62 6.42
CA ALA A 32 12.65 -20.30 6.01
C ALA A 32 11.75 -19.74 4.89
N LEU A 33 11.42 -20.55 3.89
CA LEU A 33 10.49 -20.20 2.82
C LEU A 33 9.09 -19.88 3.36
N ARG A 34 8.62 -20.62 4.37
CA ARG A 34 7.34 -20.33 5.05
C ARG A 34 7.32 -18.93 5.65
N ALA A 35 8.40 -18.54 6.33
CA ALA A 35 8.53 -17.23 6.94
C ALA A 35 8.67 -16.12 5.88
N GLN A 36 9.48 -16.36 4.86
CA GLN A 36 9.78 -15.38 3.81
C GLN A 36 8.61 -15.13 2.85
N LEU A 37 7.89 -16.19 2.46
CA LEU A 37 6.72 -16.09 1.57
C LEU A 37 5.41 -15.82 2.35
N GLY A 38 5.44 -15.88 3.69
CA GLY A 38 4.27 -15.60 4.54
C GLY A 38 3.07 -16.54 4.30
N VAL A 39 3.31 -17.81 3.96
CA VAL A 39 2.25 -18.80 3.66
C VAL A 39 2.37 -20.07 4.51
N SER A 40 1.36 -20.94 4.45
CA SER A 40 1.37 -22.22 5.19
C SER A 40 2.44 -23.19 4.66
N ARG A 41 2.88 -24.14 5.50
CA ARG A 41 3.81 -25.22 5.07
C ARG A 41 3.26 -26.02 3.89
N THR A 42 1.95 -26.25 3.86
CA THR A 42 1.27 -26.94 2.75
C THR A 42 1.37 -26.15 1.45
N THR A 43 1.21 -24.82 1.51
CA THR A 43 1.38 -23.94 0.34
C THR A 43 2.82 -23.92 -0.15
N VAL A 44 3.80 -23.80 0.76
CA VAL A 44 5.23 -23.88 0.41
C VAL A 44 5.54 -25.17 -0.35
N ARG A 45 5.04 -26.31 0.14
CA ARG A 45 5.24 -27.62 -0.52
C ARG A 45 4.60 -27.68 -1.90
N LYS A 46 3.38 -27.14 -2.07
CA LYS A 46 2.74 -27.03 -3.39
C LYS A 46 3.57 -26.17 -4.35
N VAL A 47 4.05 -25.02 -3.92
CA VAL A 47 4.89 -24.12 -4.75
C VAL A 47 6.18 -24.82 -5.16
N LEU A 48 6.87 -25.48 -4.22
CA LEU A 48 8.09 -26.22 -4.52
C LEU A 48 7.86 -27.38 -5.49
N ALA A 49 6.76 -28.14 -5.32
CA ALA A 49 6.39 -29.18 -6.27
C ALA A 49 6.12 -28.60 -7.68
N SER A 50 5.47 -27.43 -7.74
CA SER A 50 5.19 -26.70 -8.98
C SER A 50 6.46 -26.22 -9.70
N MET A 51 7.47 -25.74 -8.95
CA MET A 51 8.78 -25.35 -9.48
C MET A 51 9.59 -26.56 -9.94
N SER A 52 9.55 -27.65 -9.19
CA SER A 52 10.22 -28.91 -9.53
C SER A 52 9.64 -29.52 -10.81
N ALA A 53 8.32 -29.52 -10.97
CA ALA A 53 7.64 -29.99 -12.17
C ALA A 53 7.98 -29.17 -13.43
N ARG A 54 8.40 -27.92 -13.25
CA ARG A 54 8.85 -27.02 -14.34
C ARG A 54 10.36 -27.07 -14.58
N GLY A 55 11.09 -27.93 -13.89
CA GLY A 55 12.55 -28.10 -14.09
C GLY A 55 13.43 -27.01 -13.47
N VAL A 56 12.84 -26.00 -12.82
CA VAL A 56 13.53 -24.83 -12.24
C VAL A 56 14.41 -25.23 -11.06
N ILE A 57 13.91 -26.19 -10.27
CA ILE A 57 14.60 -26.70 -9.09
C ILE A 57 14.66 -28.21 -9.14
N VAL A 58 15.69 -28.78 -8.54
CA VAL A 58 15.85 -30.24 -8.40
C VAL A 58 16.11 -30.58 -6.94
N SER A 59 15.52 -31.69 -6.48
CA SER A 59 15.81 -32.26 -5.17
C SER A 59 16.98 -33.23 -5.28
N GLU A 60 18.07 -32.92 -4.58
CA GLU A 60 19.15 -33.84 -4.28
C GLU A 60 18.91 -34.50 -2.90
N VAL A 61 19.72 -35.50 -2.56
CA VAL A 61 19.52 -36.39 -1.39
C VAL A 61 19.24 -35.63 -0.07
N HIS A 62 19.82 -34.43 0.12
CA HIS A 62 19.63 -33.62 1.33
C HIS A 62 19.33 -32.14 1.10
N ARG A 63 19.21 -31.69 -0.16
CA ARG A 63 19.05 -30.27 -0.48
C ARG A 63 18.25 -30.07 -1.76
N ARG A 64 17.73 -28.85 -1.97
CA ARG A 64 17.12 -28.45 -3.24
C ARG A 64 17.98 -27.36 -3.85
N ILE A 65 18.30 -27.50 -5.13
CA ILE A 65 19.14 -26.52 -5.84
C ILE A 65 18.39 -25.94 -7.03
N ILE A 66 18.80 -24.73 -7.43
CA ILE A 66 18.33 -24.10 -8.66
C ILE A 66 19.04 -24.76 -9.84
N ARG A 67 18.26 -25.25 -10.80
CA ARG A 67 18.77 -25.85 -12.04
C ARG A 67 18.68 -24.88 -13.21
N GLU A 68 17.65 -24.05 -13.25
CA GLU A 68 17.39 -23.11 -14.34
C GLU A 68 16.76 -21.83 -13.80
N HIS A 69 17.06 -20.67 -14.39
CA HIS A 69 16.42 -19.43 -13.99
C HIS A 69 14.98 -19.37 -14.50
N PRO A 70 14.01 -18.85 -13.70
CA PRO A 70 12.60 -18.81 -14.06
C PRO A 70 12.26 -17.69 -15.05
N GLN A 71 13.14 -17.36 -16.01
CA GLN A 71 12.94 -16.26 -16.96
C GLN A 71 11.80 -16.55 -17.95
N GLN A 72 11.61 -17.82 -18.33
CA GLN A 72 10.55 -18.25 -19.26
C GLN A 72 9.24 -18.67 -18.55
N ILE A 73 9.18 -18.59 -17.22
CA ILE A 73 7.97 -18.97 -16.48
C ILE A 73 6.99 -17.81 -16.49
N GLU A 74 5.85 -18.03 -17.13
CA GLU A 74 4.74 -17.09 -17.10
C GLU A 74 4.21 -16.92 -15.68
N ARG A 75 4.12 -15.65 -15.25
CA ARG A 75 3.60 -15.28 -13.93
C ARG A 75 2.07 -15.37 -13.94
N TYR A 76 1.47 -15.62 -12.79
CA TYR A 76 0.04 -15.41 -12.65
C TYR A 76 -0.28 -13.91 -12.76
N PRO A 77 -1.35 -13.51 -13.49
CA PRO A 77 -1.79 -12.12 -13.58
C PRO A 77 -2.04 -11.52 -12.19
N LYS A 78 -1.86 -10.20 -12.04
CA LYS A 78 -1.97 -9.51 -10.74
C LYS A 78 -3.35 -9.77 -10.13
N GLU A 79 -4.39 -9.72 -10.95
CA GLU A 79 -5.80 -9.95 -10.61
C GLU A 79 -6.04 -11.34 -10.01
N GLU A 80 -5.23 -12.34 -10.37
CA GLU A 80 -5.33 -13.71 -9.86
C GLU A 80 -4.47 -13.96 -8.59
N THR A 81 -3.60 -13.01 -8.24
CA THR A 81 -2.71 -13.07 -7.07
C THR A 81 -3.15 -12.17 -5.91
N LEU A 82 -4.00 -11.17 -6.18
CA LEU A 82 -4.59 -10.33 -5.14
C LEU A 82 -5.46 -11.18 -4.22
N ALA A 83 -5.22 -11.09 -2.92
CA ALA A 83 -6.10 -11.71 -1.94
C ALA A 83 -7.54 -11.25 -2.22
N ILE A 84 -8.51 -12.16 -2.15
CA ILE A 84 -9.92 -11.83 -2.39
C ILE A 84 -10.35 -10.59 -1.55
N SER A 85 -9.76 -10.42 -0.37
CA SER A 85 -9.96 -9.24 0.48
C SER A 85 -9.46 -7.92 -0.12
N GLU A 86 -8.32 -7.92 -0.80
CA GLU A 86 -7.72 -6.75 -1.45
C GLU A 86 -8.49 -6.39 -2.73
N GLN A 87 -8.91 -7.40 -3.49
CA GLN A 87 -9.81 -7.21 -4.64
C GLN A 87 -11.14 -6.56 -4.22
N VAL A 88 -11.72 -7.02 -3.11
CA VAL A 88 -12.97 -6.44 -2.57
C VAL A 88 -12.74 -5.01 -2.08
N GLU A 89 -11.60 -4.72 -1.45
CA GLU A 89 -11.25 -3.35 -1.03
C GLU A 89 -11.10 -2.41 -2.21
N THR A 90 -10.35 -2.80 -3.25
CA THR A 90 -10.22 -2.01 -4.48
C THR A 90 -11.58 -1.79 -5.14
N SER A 91 -12.35 -2.85 -5.34
CA SER A 91 -13.66 -2.77 -6.00
C SER A 91 -14.65 -1.91 -5.20
N PHE A 92 -14.60 -1.99 -3.87
CA PHE A 92 -15.45 -1.20 -3.00
C PHE A 92 -15.09 0.28 -3.02
N MET A 93 -13.81 0.61 -2.97
CA MET A 93 -13.37 1.99 -3.08
C MET A 93 -13.70 2.53 -4.47
N GLU A 94 -13.43 1.82 -5.56
CA GLU A 94 -13.86 2.24 -6.90
C GLU A 94 -15.37 2.43 -7.01
N TRP A 95 -16.17 1.56 -6.40
CA TRP A 95 -17.63 1.69 -6.33
C TRP A 95 -18.05 2.98 -5.62
N MET A 96 -17.47 3.27 -4.46
CA MET A 96 -17.76 4.51 -3.71
C MET A 96 -17.44 5.77 -4.54
N LEU A 97 -16.40 5.71 -5.37
CA LEU A 97 -15.86 6.85 -6.12
C LEU A 97 -16.57 7.07 -7.45
N ARG A 98 -16.81 6.01 -8.23
CA ARG A 98 -17.35 6.09 -9.59
C ARG A 98 -18.87 6.21 -9.63
N ASP A 99 -19.57 5.61 -8.67
CA ASP A 99 -21.03 5.64 -8.63
C ASP A 99 -21.57 6.89 -7.89
N ASN A 100 -20.71 7.88 -7.58
CA ASN A 100 -21.05 9.09 -6.80
C ASN A 100 -21.85 8.73 -5.53
N ALA A 101 -21.39 7.74 -4.77
CA ALA A 101 -22.03 7.41 -3.52
C ALA A 101 -22.01 8.66 -2.62
N CYS A 102 -23.19 9.13 -2.23
CA CYS A 102 -23.33 10.29 -1.37
C CYS A 102 -23.38 9.84 0.09
N PRO A 103 -22.99 10.72 1.04
CA PRO A 103 -23.33 10.49 2.44
C PRO A 103 -24.82 10.14 2.57
N GLY A 104 -25.13 9.02 3.22
CA GLY A 104 -26.48 8.48 3.35
C GLY A 104 -26.82 7.33 2.40
N THR A 105 -26.01 7.05 1.36
CA THR A 105 -26.23 5.93 0.45
C THR A 105 -26.25 4.60 1.22
N GLU A 106 -27.31 3.81 1.01
CA GLU A 106 -27.41 2.47 1.55
C GLU A 106 -26.49 1.49 0.80
N ILE A 107 -25.81 0.64 1.54
CA ILE A 107 -24.88 -0.36 1.03
C ILE A 107 -25.49 -1.75 1.29
N ASN A 108 -25.82 -2.46 0.20
CA ASN A 108 -26.37 -3.81 0.25
C ASN A 108 -25.27 -4.86 0.01
N GLU A 109 -25.03 -5.72 0.99
CA GLU A 109 -23.99 -6.77 0.92
C GLU A 109 -24.18 -7.73 -0.26
N ALA A 110 -25.43 -8.11 -0.56
CA ALA A 110 -25.74 -9.07 -1.62
C ALA A 110 -25.58 -8.45 -3.01
N GLU A 111 -25.89 -7.15 -3.14
CA GLU A 111 -25.66 -6.41 -4.38
C GLU A 111 -24.17 -6.24 -4.66
N LEU A 112 -23.40 -5.79 -3.66
CA LEU A 112 -21.94 -5.68 -3.78
C LEU A 112 -21.29 -7.02 -4.10
N ALA A 113 -21.75 -8.11 -3.47
CA ALA A 113 -21.26 -9.45 -3.74
C ALA A 113 -21.44 -9.85 -5.22
N ARG A 114 -22.62 -9.56 -5.80
CA ARG A 114 -22.87 -9.78 -7.23
C ARG A 114 -21.98 -8.90 -8.09
N LYS A 115 -21.85 -7.62 -7.76
CA LYS A 115 -21.04 -6.65 -8.53
C LYS A 115 -19.56 -7.00 -8.52
N PHE A 116 -19.03 -7.46 -7.38
CA PHE A 116 -17.61 -7.80 -7.21
C PHE A 116 -17.30 -9.26 -7.58
N GLY A 117 -18.31 -10.09 -7.86
CA GLY A 117 -18.12 -11.50 -8.20
C GLY A 117 -17.60 -12.36 -7.04
N VAL A 118 -17.96 -12.01 -5.80
CA VAL A 118 -17.51 -12.73 -4.58
C VAL A 118 -18.70 -13.20 -3.74
N ALA A 119 -18.44 -14.06 -2.74
CA ALA A 119 -19.49 -14.48 -1.81
C ALA A 119 -19.89 -13.34 -0.86
N THR A 120 -21.19 -13.28 -0.49
CA THR A 120 -21.73 -12.25 0.42
C THR A 120 -21.04 -12.23 1.78
N THR A 121 -20.58 -13.39 2.28
CA THR A 121 -19.83 -13.47 3.54
C THR A 121 -18.51 -12.70 3.48
N ILE A 122 -17.81 -12.71 2.33
CA ILE A 122 -16.56 -11.98 2.13
C ILE A 122 -16.82 -10.47 2.15
N VAL A 123 -17.87 -10.00 1.46
CA VAL A 123 -18.26 -8.59 1.50
C VAL A 123 -18.60 -8.16 2.92
N ARG A 124 -19.38 -8.98 3.65
CA ARG A 124 -19.73 -8.72 5.05
C ARG A 124 -18.49 -8.63 5.95
N GLU A 125 -17.53 -9.55 5.82
CA GLU A 125 -16.27 -9.52 6.56
C GLU A 125 -15.44 -8.28 6.22
N PHE A 126 -15.40 -7.89 4.94
CA PHE A 126 -14.75 -6.66 4.51
C PHE A 126 -15.42 -5.43 5.13
N LEU A 127 -16.74 -5.24 4.99
CA LEU A 127 -17.47 -4.09 5.54
C LEU A 127 -17.34 -4.02 7.07
N ASN A 128 -17.41 -5.16 7.77
CA ASN A 128 -17.19 -5.20 9.22
C ASN A 128 -15.79 -4.70 9.62
N ARG A 129 -14.76 -4.96 8.80
CA ARG A 129 -13.41 -4.42 9.05
C ARG A 129 -13.31 -2.95 8.62
N PHE A 130 -13.94 -2.59 7.50
CA PHE A 130 -13.87 -1.25 6.91
C PHE A 130 -14.60 -0.20 7.75
N GLN A 131 -15.65 -0.57 8.49
CA GLN A 131 -16.38 0.36 9.36
C GLN A 131 -15.51 1.06 10.42
N LYS A 132 -14.35 0.46 10.79
CA LYS A 132 -13.40 1.08 11.72
C LYS A 132 -12.85 2.41 11.21
N TYR A 133 -12.91 2.64 9.90
CA TYR A 133 -12.50 3.89 9.28
C TYR A 133 -13.56 4.98 9.38
N GLY A 134 -14.75 4.71 9.95
CA GLY A 134 -15.82 5.72 10.12
C GLY A 134 -16.54 6.13 8.83
N LEU A 135 -16.11 5.62 7.68
CA LEU A 135 -16.69 5.91 6.37
C LEU A 135 -18.00 5.18 6.11
N ILE A 136 -18.27 4.10 6.83
CA ILE A 136 -19.54 3.37 6.78
C ILE A 136 -20.00 3.06 8.18
N GLU A 137 -21.31 2.91 8.35
CA GLU A 137 -21.94 2.56 9.62
C GLU A 137 -22.94 1.42 9.40
N LYS A 138 -22.98 0.48 10.35
CA LYS A 138 -23.96 -0.61 10.33
C LYS A 138 -25.24 -0.14 11.03
N ARG A 139 -26.37 -0.11 10.31
CA ARG A 139 -27.68 0.20 10.89
C ARG A 139 -28.32 -1.08 11.44
N GLN A 140 -29.01 -0.98 12.57
CA GLN A 140 -29.85 -2.07 13.07
C GLN A 140 -30.93 -2.37 12.03
N ASN A 141 -30.98 -3.62 11.56
CA ASN A 141 -32.01 -4.18 10.65
C ASN A 141 -32.09 -3.56 9.23
N ALA A 142 -31.20 -2.63 8.85
CA ALA A 142 -31.27 -1.89 7.58
C ALA A 142 -29.98 -1.94 6.74
N GLY A 143 -29.06 -2.86 7.03
CA GLY A 143 -27.81 -3.01 6.29
C GLY A 143 -26.75 -1.97 6.67
N TRP A 144 -25.99 -1.50 5.70
CA TRP A 144 -24.89 -0.56 5.88
C TRP A 144 -25.24 0.79 5.28
N VAL A 145 -24.71 1.88 5.83
CA VAL A 145 -24.86 3.22 5.26
C VAL A 145 -23.49 3.85 5.06
N PHE A 146 -23.30 4.48 3.90
CA PHE A 146 -22.12 5.27 3.62
C PHE A 146 -22.21 6.61 4.36
N LYS A 147 -21.21 6.96 5.17
CA LYS A 147 -21.15 8.21 5.94
C LYS A 147 -20.48 9.35 5.18
N GLY A 148 -19.78 9.05 4.10
CA GLY A 148 -19.13 10.07 3.28
C GLY A 148 -17.73 10.46 3.75
N PHE A 149 -16.94 10.96 2.81
CA PHE A 149 -15.75 11.77 3.10
C PHE A 149 -16.21 13.19 3.35
N THR A 150 -16.61 13.50 4.58
CA THR A 150 -17.07 14.84 4.96
C THR A 150 -15.89 15.76 5.28
N ALA A 151 -16.12 17.07 5.29
CA ALA A 151 -15.13 18.04 5.76
C ALA A 151 -14.67 17.74 7.21
N ASN A 152 -15.59 17.34 8.09
CA ASN A 152 -15.27 16.95 9.46
C ASN A 152 -14.35 15.72 9.49
N PHE A 153 -14.67 14.69 8.69
CA PHE A 153 -13.82 13.50 8.57
C PHE A 153 -12.40 13.85 8.09
N ALA A 154 -12.28 14.75 7.11
CA ALA A 154 -10.99 15.23 6.65
C ALA A 154 -10.21 15.96 7.76
N LEU A 155 -10.88 16.81 8.55
CA LEU A 155 -10.24 17.52 9.66
C LEU A 155 -9.77 16.56 10.77
N GLU A 156 -10.61 15.60 11.17
CA GLU A 156 -10.27 14.55 12.14
C GLU A 156 -9.06 13.72 11.69
N LEU A 157 -9.02 13.34 10.40
CA LEU A 157 -7.90 12.61 9.83
C LEU A 157 -6.60 13.42 9.89
N PHE A 158 -6.66 14.72 9.57
CA PHE A 158 -5.48 15.59 9.57
C PHE A 158 -4.96 15.90 10.97
N GLU A 159 -5.81 15.97 11.98
CA GLU A 159 -5.39 16.11 13.38
C GLU A 159 -4.47 14.95 13.79
N ILE A 160 -4.89 13.71 13.51
CA ILE A 160 -4.10 12.51 13.81
C ILE A 160 -2.85 12.43 12.94
N ARG A 161 -2.97 12.76 11.65
CA ARG A 161 -1.84 12.76 10.72
C ARG A 161 -0.75 13.74 11.16
N GLU A 162 -1.12 14.95 11.56
CA GLU A 162 -0.17 15.95 12.06
C GLU A 162 0.56 15.46 13.31
N MET A 163 -0.14 14.88 14.28
CA MET A 163 0.48 14.35 15.49
C MET A 163 1.53 13.28 15.19
N PHE A 164 1.23 12.34 14.29
CA PHE A 164 2.12 11.22 14.00
C PHE A 164 3.25 11.58 13.05
N GLU A 165 2.99 12.34 12.00
CA GLU A 165 4.01 12.70 11.03
C GLU A 165 5.01 13.70 11.59
N MET A 166 4.55 14.71 12.34
CA MET A 166 5.46 15.65 13.02
C MET A 166 6.37 14.91 14.01
N ARG A 167 5.81 14.01 14.83
CA ARG A 167 6.60 13.17 15.74
C ARG A 167 7.65 12.37 14.97
N SER A 168 7.25 11.72 13.89
CA SER A 168 8.11 10.82 13.12
C SER A 168 9.22 11.58 12.40
N ALA A 169 8.90 12.72 11.77
CA ALA A 169 9.84 13.60 11.10
C ALA A 169 10.90 14.16 12.07
N ARG A 170 10.49 14.61 13.27
CA ARG A 170 11.43 15.13 14.30
C ARG A 170 12.47 14.11 14.75
N LEU A 171 12.16 12.81 14.71
CA LEU A 171 13.11 11.75 15.08
C LEU A 171 14.29 11.63 14.11
N PHE A 172 14.17 12.15 12.87
CA PHE A 172 15.30 12.21 11.94
C PHE A 172 16.45 13.07 12.44
N ALA A 173 16.18 14.09 13.26
CA ALA A 173 17.22 14.95 13.83
C ALA A 173 18.20 14.18 14.73
N SER A 174 17.74 13.09 15.35
CA SER A 174 18.54 12.25 16.24
C SER A 174 18.98 10.93 15.61
N LEU A 175 18.72 10.72 14.31
CA LEU A 175 18.98 9.46 13.64
C LEU A 175 20.49 9.32 13.33
N PRO A 176 21.14 8.19 13.68
CA PRO A 176 22.57 8.01 13.42
C PRO A 176 22.90 8.07 11.92
N ASP A 177 24.10 8.55 11.57
CA ASP A 177 24.57 8.64 10.17
C ASP A 177 24.59 7.28 9.47
N GLY A 178 24.96 6.23 10.20
CA GLY A 178 24.99 4.85 9.70
C GLY A 178 23.61 4.18 9.58
N SER A 179 22.52 4.89 9.90
CA SER A 179 21.17 4.33 9.80
C SER A 179 20.84 3.95 8.34
N PRO A 180 20.31 2.73 8.09
CA PRO A 180 19.92 2.30 6.74
C PRO A 180 18.78 3.15 6.16
N ILE A 181 18.03 3.87 7.01
CA ILE A 181 16.97 4.80 6.59
C ILE A 181 17.53 5.89 5.66
N TRP A 182 18.74 6.41 5.90
CA TRP A 182 19.30 7.45 5.03
C TRP A 182 19.52 6.97 3.59
N LYS A 183 19.79 5.67 3.38
CA LYS A 183 19.83 5.09 2.02
C LYS A 183 18.44 5.11 1.37
N GLN A 184 17.40 4.82 2.15
CA GLN A 184 16.02 4.87 1.67
C GLN A 184 15.57 6.30 1.38
N VAL A 185 15.95 7.28 2.20
CA VAL A 185 15.69 8.71 1.96
C VAL A 185 16.32 9.17 0.64
N ARG A 186 17.58 8.81 0.37
CA ARG A 186 18.23 9.14 -0.91
C ARG A 186 17.55 8.48 -2.11
N ALA A 187 17.16 7.21 -1.98
CA ALA A 187 16.40 6.52 -3.03
C ALA A 187 15.02 7.18 -3.25
N MET A 188 14.39 7.64 -2.17
CA MET A 188 13.12 8.35 -2.22
C MET A 188 13.26 9.71 -2.92
N ARG A 189 14.31 10.48 -2.60
CA ARG A 189 14.65 11.72 -3.31
C ARG A 189 14.81 11.47 -4.81
N ALA A 190 15.58 10.46 -5.19
CA ALA A 190 15.81 10.12 -6.59
C ALA A 190 14.48 9.79 -7.32
N ALA A 191 13.61 9.00 -6.70
CA ALA A 191 12.29 8.67 -7.27
C ALA A 191 11.39 9.90 -7.43
N HIS A 192 11.41 10.86 -6.49
CA HIS A 192 10.68 12.12 -6.61
C HIS A 192 11.23 13.00 -7.75
N LEU A 193 12.55 13.08 -7.90
CA LEU A 193 13.17 13.84 -8.98
C LEU A 193 12.90 13.23 -10.35
N GLU A 194 12.94 11.89 -10.46
CA GLU A 194 12.60 11.16 -11.68
C GLU A 194 11.15 11.42 -12.09
N LEU A 195 10.22 11.30 -11.14
CA LEU A 195 8.81 11.57 -11.40
C LEU A 195 8.55 13.03 -11.76
N LEU A 196 9.23 13.97 -11.09
CA LEU A 196 9.11 15.40 -11.38
C LEU A 196 9.60 15.75 -12.79
N ALA A 197 10.66 15.09 -13.26
CA ALA A 197 11.23 15.31 -14.59
C ALA A 197 10.28 14.89 -15.73
N ASP A 198 9.38 13.93 -15.48
CA ASP A 198 8.41 13.41 -16.45
C ASP A 198 6.96 13.53 -15.92
N ILE A 199 6.70 14.61 -15.17
CA ILE A 199 5.43 14.78 -14.45
C ILE A 199 4.22 14.85 -15.39
N ASP A 200 4.40 15.39 -16.61
CA ASP A 200 3.31 15.53 -17.57
C ASP A 200 2.80 14.18 -18.08
N ALA A 201 3.67 13.15 -18.17
CA ALA A 201 3.28 11.81 -18.58
C ALA A 201 2.95 10.89 -17.39
N ARG A 202 3.60 11.09 -16.24
CA ARG A 202 3.62 10.12 -15.13
C ARG A 202 2.95 10.61 -13.85
N PHE A 203 2.26 11.75 -13.82
CA PHE A 203 1.66 12.30 -12.59
C PHE A 203 0.79 11.32 -11.78
N GLN A 204 0.21 10.30 -12.41
CA GLN A 204 -0.60 9.27 -11.75
C GLN A 204 0.23 8.32 -10.86
N ASP A 205 1.53 8.18 -11.14
CA ASP A 205 2.47 7.37 -10.34
C ASP A 205 2.71 7.98 -8.94
N PHE A 206 2.35 9.27 -8.74
CA PHE A 206 2.60 9.98 -7.49
C PHE A 206 1.93 9.33 -6.28
N SER A 207 0.73 8.79 -6.44
CA SER A 207 -0.04 8.18 -5.36
C SER A 207 0.71 7.02 -4.66
N GLU A 208 1.40 6.18 -5.44
CA GLU A 208 2.23 5.12 -4.88
C GLU A 208 3.49 5.68 -4.21
N LEU A 209 4.11 6.68 -4.83
CA LEU A 209 5.32 7.33 -4.31
C LEU A 209 5.05 8.05 -2.97
N ASP A 210 3.95 8.77 -2.88
CA ASP A 210 3.44 9.44 -1.67
C ASP A 210 3.26 8.44 -0.52
N SER A 211 2.56 7.34 -0.79
CA SER A 211 2.35 6.29 0.21
C SER A 211 3.67 5.67 0.70
N ARG A 212 4.64 5.47 -0.20
CA ARG A 212 5.97 4.96 0.18
C ARG A 212 6.77 6.00 0.97
N PHE A 213 6.64 7.28 0.65
CA PHE A 213 7.29 8.37 1.37
C PHE A 213 6.79 8.47 2.81
N HIS A 214 5.48 8.56 3.04
CA HIS A 214 4.93 8.67 4.39
C HIS A 214 5.22 7.43 5.25
N ARG A 215 5.20 6.23 4.64
CA ARG A 215 5.63 5.00 5.32
C ARG A 215 7.10 5.03 5.74
N LEU A 216 7.99 5.58 4.90
CA LEU A 216 9.40 5.75 5.26
C LEU A 216 9.57 6.72 6.44
N ILE A 217 8.82 7.83 6.46
CA ILE A 217 8.87 8.78 7.58
C ILE A 217 8.38 8.11 8.87
N ALA A 218 7.25 7.42 8.82
CA ALA A 218 6.68 6.71 9.96
C ALA A 218 7.60 5.59 10.50
N ALA A 219 8.37 4.92 9.64
CA ALA A 219 9.26 3.82 10.02
C ALA A 219 10.38 4.22 11.00
N VAL A 220 10.72 5.52 11.08
CA VAL A 220 11.70 6.03 12.06
C VAL A 220 11.12 6.05 13.48
N ALA A 221 9.80 5.96 13.61
CA ALA A 221 9.08 6.11 14.86
C ALA A 221 8.32 4.82 15.23
N PRO A 222 9.00 3.67 15.42
CA PRO A 222 8.37 2.36 15.53
C PRO A 222 7.29 2.38 16.62
N ASN A 223 6.03 2.35 16.17
CA ASN A 223 4.86 2.45 17.01
C ASN A 223 3.70 1.76 16.29
N ARG A 224 3.23 0.66 16.88
CA ARG A 224 2.15 -0.17 16.31
C ARG A 224 0.88 0.62 15.98
N PHE A 225 0.59 1.70 16.71
CA PHE A 225 -0.57 2.53 16.46
C PHE A 225 -0.32 3.42 15.23
N ILE A 226 0.83 4.09 15.14
CA ILE A 226 1.21 4.88 13.96
C ILE A 226 1.16 4.01 12.71
N GLU A 227 1.77 2.82 12.75
CA GLU A 227 1.74 1.85 11.65
C GLU A 227 0.30 1.48 11.25
N SER A 228 -0.56 1.17 12.22
CA SER A 228 -1.96 0.81 11.94
C SER A 228 -2.79 1.95 11.31
N PHE A 229 -2.42 3.20 11.58
CA PHE A 229 -3.07 4.37 10.99
C PHE A 229 -2.57 4.67 9.58
N GLN A 230 -1.35 4.27 9.23
CA GLN A 230 -0.80 4.49 7.89
C GLN A 230 -1.60 3.77 6.79
N ASP A 231 -2.17 2.59 7.08
CA ASP A 231 -3.03 1.89 6.11
C ASP A 231 -4.29 2.71 5.77
N VAL A 232 -4.84 3.40 6.77
CA VAL A 232 -6.03 4.28 6.61
C VAL A 232 -5.67 5.52 5.81
N ILE A 233 -4.53 6.14 6.12
CA ILE A 233 -4.06 7.31 5.39
C ILE A 233 -3.77 6.92 3.94
N ALA A 234 -3.04 5.83 3.71
CA ALA A 234 -2.68 5.35 2.38
C ALA A 234 -3.90 5.06 1.51
N ILE A 235 -4.92 4.37 2.03
CA ILE A 235 -6.12 4.09 1.24
C ILE A 235 -6.87 5.39 0.89
N ILE A 236 -7.03 6.31 1.84
CA ILE A 236 -7.76 7.56 1.62
C ILE A 236 -7.02 8.44 0.59
N PHE A 237 -5.71 8.60 0.75
CA PHE A 237 -4.91 9.43 -0.16
C PHE A 237 -4.78 8.80 -1.54
N HIS A 238 -4.68 7.47 -1.63
CA HIS A 238 -4.67 6.77 -2.91
C HIS A 238 -5.86 7.12 -3.80
N TYR A 239 -7.05 7.16 -3.20
CA TYR A 239 -8.29 7.50 -3.90
C TYR A 239 -8.56 9.01 -3.95
N HIS A 240 -8.01 9.80 -3.02
CA HIS A 240 -8.06 11.27 -3.09
C HIS A 240 -7.36 11.85 -4.32
N TYR A 241 -6.22 11.28 -4.72
CA TYR A 241 -5.59 11.69 -5.98
C TYR A 241 -6.52 11.44 -7.17
N GLN A 242 -7.35 10.39 -7.12
CA GLN A 242 -8.25 9.99 -8.20
C GLN A 242 -9.63 10.71 -8.17
N TRP A 243 -10.03 11.31 -7.04
CA TRP A 243 -11.33 12.01 -6.89
C TRP A 243 -11.45 13.24 -7.79
N ASN A 244 -10.43 14.10 -7.79
CA ASN A 244 -10.43 15.33 -8.58
C ASN A 244 -9.34 15.28 -9.66
N LYS A 245 -9.75 14.84 -10.85
CA LYS A 245 -8.86 14.76 -12.03
C LYS A 245 -8.58 16.11 -12.68
N ARG A 246 -9.28 17.18 -12.30
CA ARG A 246 -9.19 18.48 -12.99
C ARG A 246 -7.84 19.16 -12.78
N ASP A 247 -7.29 19.04 -11.57
CA ASP A 247 -6.04 19.67 -11.15
C ASP A 247 -5.01 18.65 -10.66
N GLU A 248 -5.25 17.34 -10.86
CA GLU A 248 -4.41 16.23 -10.38
C GLU A 248 -2.93 16.43 -10.73
N ARG A 249 -2.61 16.73 -11.99
CA ARG A 249 -1.23 16.95 -12.43
C ARG A 249 -0.55 18.09 -11.66
N THR A 250 -1.19 19.26 -11.57
CA THR A 250 -0.63 20.43 -10.88
C THR A 250 -0.49 20.19 -9.38
N ARG A 251 -1.50 19.59 -8.76
CA ARG A 251 -1.53 19.23 -7.35
C ARG A 251 -0.42 18.23 -7.00
N ASN A 252 -0.21 17.21 -7.83
CA ASN A 252 0.83 16.21 -7.63
C ASN A 252 2.23 16.84 -7.80
N GLU A 253 2.42 17.74 -8.76
CA GLU A 253 3.68 18.48 -8.90
C GLU A 253 4.02 19.30 -7.64
N VAL A 254 3.03 20.02 -7.09
CA VAL A 254 3.20 20.80 -5.84
C VAL A 254 3.60 19.88 -4.68
N ALA A 255 2.88 18.77 -4.49
CA ALA A 255 3.16 17.82 -3.41
C ALA A 255 4.55 17.16 -3.55
N ILE A 256 5.00 16.84 -4.77
CA ILE A 256 6.37 16.35 -5.01
C ILE A 256 7.42 17.38 -4.58
N ARG A 257 7.21 18.66 -4.89
CA ARG A 257 8.12 19.74 -4.46
C ARG A 257 8.14 19.91 -2.95
N GLU A 258 6.98 19.78 -2.29
CA GLU A 258 6.89 19.78 -0.82
C GLU A 258 7.63 18.59 -0.20
N HIS A 259 7.51 17.39 -0.77
CA HIS A 259 8.26 16.21 -0.31
C HIS A 259 9.76 16.41 -0.44
N LEU A 260 10.23 16.98 -1.56
CA LEU A 260 11.65 17.30 -1.74
C LEU A 260 12.15 18.31 -0.70
N ALA A 261 11.37 19.35 -0.40
CA ALA A 261 11.69 20.33 0.64
C ALA A 261 11.71 19.69 2.04
N LEU A 262 10.79 18.75 2.32
CA LEU A 262 10.81 17.98 3.55
C LEU A 262 12.05 17.07 3.62
N ILE A 263 12.44 16.41 2.53
CA ILE A 263 13.68 15.62 2.48
C ILE A 263 14.91 16.50 2.77
N ASP A 264 15.00 17.69 2.17
CA ASP A 264 16.06 18.66 2.47
C ASP A 264 16.10 18.98 3.97
N ALA A 265 14.94 19.23 4.57
CA ALA A 265 14.82 19.52 5.99
C ALA A 265 15.24 18.34 6.87
N LEU A 266 14.84 17.11 6.53
CA LEU A 266 15.22 15.90 7.27
C LEU A 266 16.74 15.68 7.22
N GLU A 267 17.35 15.81 6.04
CA GLU A 267 18.80 15.67 5.86
C GLU A 267 19.60 16.76 6.59
N SER A 268 19.05 17.97 6.73
CA SER A 268 19.67 19.05 7.51
C SER A 268 19.72 18.76 9.02
N ARG A 269 18.87 17.85 9.51
CA ARG A 269 18.66 17.56 10.95
C ARG A 269 18.30 18.78 11.80
N ASN A 270 17.91 19.88 11.18
CA ASN A 270 17.47 21.07 11.87
C ASN A 270 15.99 20.91 12.25
N LEU A 271 15.70 20.80 13.54
CA LEU A 271 14.33 20.63 14.03
C LEU A 271 13.37 21.74 13.58
N ALA A 272 13.83 22.99 13.50
CA ALA A 272 12.99 24.10 13.04
C ALA A 272 12.66 23.97 11.55
N SER A 273 13.64 23.60 10.72
CA SER A 273 13.42 23.33 9.30
C SER A 273 12.48 22.14 9.07
N ILE A 274 12.65 21.05 9.84
CA ILE A 274 11.77 19.87 9.78
C ILE A 274 10.34 20.26 10.14
N ASP A 275 10.16 20.99 11.23
CA ASP A 275 8.84 21.43 11.69
C ASP A 275 8.16 22.32 10.66
N GLN A 276 8.90 23.28 10.08
CA GLN A 276 8.37 24.19 9.08
C GLN A 276 7.94 23.44 7.81
N ALA A 277 8.81 22.58 7.27
CA ALA A 277 8.52 21.84 6.04
C ALA A 277 7.35 20.86 6.22
N CYS A 278 7.31 20.14 7.34
CA CYS A 278 6.24 19.18 7.62
C CYS A 278 4.89 19.87 7.82
N ARG A 279 4.84 21.00 8.56
CA ARG A 279 3.61 21.79 8.72
C ARG A 279 3.10 22.38 7.41
N ALA A 280 4.00 22.88 6.56
CA ALA A 280 3.64 23.42 5.26
C ALA A 280 2.99 22.34 4.38
N HIS A 281 3.63 21.17 4.28
CA HIS A 281 3.10 20.03 3.54
C HIS A 281 1.73 19.57 4.06
N LEU A 282 1.60 19.35 5.37
CA LEU A 282 0.34 18.88 5.96
C LEU A 282 -0.80 19.91 5.80
N THR A 283 -0.48 21.20 5.86
CA THR A 283 -1.46 22.27 5.61
C THR A 283 -1.93 22.27 4.17
N SER A 284 -1.00 22.21 3.22
CA SER A 284 -1.30 22.14 1.78
C SER A 284 -2.12 20.90 1.42
N ALA A 285 -1.74 19.73 1.95
CA ALA A 285 -2.48 18.48 1.78
C ALA A 285 -3.89 18.57 2.37
N ARG A 286 -4.08 19.23 3.52
CA ARG A 286 -5.40 19.43 4.16
C ARG A 286 -6.32 20.26 3.31
N GLU A 287 -5.86 21.42 2.86
CA GLU A 287 -6.63 22.31 2.00
C GLU A 287 -7.02 21.62 0.70
N THR A 288 -6.11 20.83 0.17
CA THR A 288 -6.31 20.06 -1.05
C THR A 288 -7.38 18.96 -0.89
N LEU A 289 -7.37 18.22 0.21
CA LEU A 289 -8.43 17.25 0.52
C LEU A 289 -9.79 17.94 0.68
N LEU A 290 -9.84 19.04 1.43
CA LEU A 290 -11.08 19.80 1.63
C LEU A 290 -11.67 20.33 0.32
N ARG A 291 -10.82 20.83 -0.60
CA ARG A 291 -11.26 21.27 -1.95
C ARG A 291 -11.82 20.13 -2.80
N SER A 292 -11.37 18.89 -2.60
CA SER A 292 -11.87 17.74 -3.36
C SER A 292 -13.23 17.21 -2.87
N ILE A 293 -13.65 17.64 -1.67
CA ILE A 293 -14.92 17.24 -1.04
C ILE A 293 -16.03 18.26 -1.30
N ALA A 294 -15.66 19.50 -1.68
CA ALA A 294 -16.56 20.61 -1.96
C ALA A 294 -17.09 20.58 -3.39
#